data_AF-A0A438XNG9-F1
#
_entry.id   AF-A0A438XNG9-F1
#
_cell.length_a   1.000
_cell.length_b   1.000
_cell.length_c   1.000
_cell.angle_alpha   90.00
_cell.angle_beta   90.00
_cell.angle_gamma   90.00
#
_symmetry.space_group_name_H-M   'P 1'
#
loop_
_entity.id
_entity.type
_entity.pdbx_description
1 polymer ?
#
loop_
_entity_poly.entity_id
_entity_poly.type
_entity_poly.pdbx_seq_one_letter_code
_entity_poly.pdbx_strand_id
1 'polypeptide(L)'
;NLNKLLAHHGHSNPEAINANSATAINQAINNLNKSGQTLVDKTDNSPAYQATLLALKSTVGLWNSIAYAVICGGYTDKPNHNTTETFYNQPGQGSDSITCGGTVGLLQAGKNSHLSIEQFATLNKAYQIIQAALKQGLPALSNTKKTVEVTIKTATNAQNINVNNNNNNAADTTVSITDTYINDAQNLLTQAQTIINTLQDNCPQLKGKSSSNGGTNGANTPSWQTSANQNSCSVFGTEFSAISDMISNAQNIIQETQQLNTAPLKSIVQPNNFNLNSPNSIALAQSMLKNAQSQAAVLKLANQVGSDFNRISTGVLKNYIEECSANASSESVSSNTWGKGCAGVKQTLASLENSNASFSSQTPQINQAQTLANTIVQELGHNPFKRVGIISSQTNNGAMNGLGVQVG
;
A
#
# COMPACT_ATOMS: atom_id res chain seq x y z
N ASN A 1 -19.80 10.60 29.07
CA ASN A 1 -20.96 10.55 29.99
C ASN A 1 -21.43 9.10 30.22
N LEU A 2 -20.50 8.14 30.34
CA LEU A 2 -20.77 6.71 30.54
C LEU A 2 -21.30 6.43 31.96
N ASN A 3 -20.85 7.23 32.93
CA ASN A 3 -21.40 7.23 34.30
C ASN A 3 -22.89 7.51 34.34
N LYS A 4 -23.48 8.26 33.39
CA LYS A 4 -24.94 8.46 33.34
C LYS A 4 -25.70 7.31 32.68
N LEU A 5 -25.05 6.50 31.84
CA LEU A 5 -25.68 5.33 31.22
C LEU A 5 -25.80 4.16 32.21
N LEU A 6 -24.80 3.99 33.08
CA LEU A 6 -24.74 2.94 34.11
C LEU A 6 -25.30 3.37 35.48
N ALA A 7 -25.25 4.66 35.85
CA ALA A 7 -25.80 5.13 37.14
C ALA A 7 -27.33 5.20 37.20
N HIS A 8 -28.04 5.02 36.08
CA HIS A 8 -29.51 4.95 36.05
C HIS A 8 -30.07 3.53 36.19
N HIS A 9 -29.27 2.58 36.68
CA HIS A 9 -29.74 1.24 37.08
C HIS A 9 -30.58 1.22 38.37
N GLY A 10 -30.85 2.39 38.96
CA GLY A 10 -31.71 2.52 40.14
C GLY A 10 -33.20 2.52 39.83
N HIS A 11 -33.74 3.55 39.18
CA HIS A 11 -35.19 3.85 39.17
C HIS A 11 -35.68 4.52 37.86
N SER A 12 -35.46 3.94 36.67
CA SER A 12 -35.81 4.62 35.39
C SER A 12 -36.56 3.73 34.40
N ASN A 13 -37.54 4.31 33.69
CA ASN A 13 -38.36 3.65 32.67
C ASN A 13 -37.46 2.94 31.63
N PRO A 14 -37.57 1.60 31.44
CA PRO A 14 -36.76 0.83 30.50
C PRO A 14 -36.74 1.38 29.07
N GLU A 15 -37.85 1.96 28.61
CA GLU A 15 -37.97 2.56 27.27
C GLU A 15 -37.06 3.79 27.10
N ALA A 16 -36.96 4.63 28.13
CA ALA A 16 -36.09 5.81 28.10
C ALA A 16 -34.60 5.44 28.12
N ILE A 17 -34.23 4.35 28.82
CA ILE A 17 -32.87 3.81 28.84
C ILE A 17 -32.50 3.24 27.47
N ASN A 18 -33.42 2.49 26.84
CA ASN A 18 -33.22 1.90 25.52
C ASN A 18 -33.09 2.96 24.43
N ALA A 19 -33.93 4.01 24.45
CA ALA A 19 -33.86 5.11 23.49
C ALA A 19 -32.57 5.94 23.62
N ASN A 20 -32.12 6.23 24.85
CA ASN A 20 -30.85 6.94 25.10
C ASN A 20 -29.64 6.11 24.65
N SER A 21 -29.68 4.80 24.89
CA SER A 21 -28.61 3.88 24.46
C SER A 21 -28.56 3.71 22.94
N ALA A 22 -29.72 3.57 22.29
CA ALA A 22 -29.82 3.53 20.83
C ALA A 22 -29.30 4.82 20.18
N THR A 23 -29.54 5.98 20.81
CA THR A 23 -29.01 7.27 20.34
C THR A 23 -27.48 7.30 20.41
N ALA A 24 -26.89 6.88 21.53
CA ALA A 24 -25.44 6.80 21.69
C ALA A 24 -24.79 5.80 20.71
N ILE A 25 -25.42 4.63 20.52
CA ILE A 25 -24.98 3.62 19.54
C ILE A 25 -25.03 4.19 18.11
N ASN A 26 -26.12 4.85 17.73
CA ASN A 26 -26.24 5.48 16.41
C ASN A 26 -25.19 6.58 16.19
N GLN A 27 -24.89 7.38 17.21
CA GLN A 27 -23.80 8.36 17.13
C GLN A 27 -22.43 7.69 16.91
N ALA A 28 -22.14 6.62 17.64
CA ALA A 28 -20.91 5.84 17.45
C ALA A 28 -20.83 5.21 16.06
N ILE A 29 -21.93 4.62 15.56
CA ILE A 29 -22.04 4.08 14.21
C ILE A 29 -21.77 5.15 13.16
N ASN A 30 -22.38 6.33 13.30
CA ASN A 30 -22.19 7.44 12.36
C ASN A 30 -20.73 7.91 12.35
N ASN A 31 -20.09 7.99 13.51
CA ASN A 31 -18.67 8.34 13.62
C ASN A 31 -17.81 7.29 12.92
N LEU A 32 -18.01 5.99 13.22
CA LEU A 32 -17.27 4.90 12.60
C LEU A 32 -17.46 4.85 11.07
N ASN A 33 -18.68 5.00 10.58
CA ASN A 33 -18.95 5.02 9.13
C ASN A 33 -18.26 6.23 8.45
N LYS A 34 -18.30 7.41 9.06
CA LYS A 34 -17.68 8.63 8.52
C LYS A 34 -16.14 8.52 8.47
N SER A 35 -15.54 8.02 9.55
CA SER A 35 -14.09 7.83 9.61
C SER A 35 -13.65 6.69 8.67
N GLY A 36 -14.43 5.60 8.59
CA GLY A 36 -14.23 4.53 7.61
C GLY A 36 -14.27 5.02 6.17
N GLN A 37 -15.29 5.79 5.78
CA GLN A 37 -15.36 6.43 4.46
C GLN A 37 -14.17 7.36 4.19
N THR A 38 -13.70 8.08 5.22
CA THR A 38 -12.50 8.92 5.07
C THR A 38 -11.28 8.08 4.72
N LEU A 39 -11.10 6.90 5.33
CA LEU A 39 -9.98 6.02 5.02
C LEU A 39 -10.07 5.42 3.61
N VAL A 40 -11.27 5.07 3.15
CA VAL A 40 -11.43 4.28 1.91
C VAL A 40 -11.71 5.15 0.67
N ASP A 41 -12.52 6.21 0.79
CA ASP A 41 -13.03 6.98 -0.36
C ASP A 41 -12.30 8.30 -0.60
N LYS A 42 -11.53 8.79 0.38
CA LYS A 42 -10.75 10.03 0.23
C LYS A 42 -9.30 9.73 -0.13
N THR A 43 -8.66 10.67 -0.83
CA THR A 43 -7.24 10.62 -1.20
C THR A 43 -6.40 11.52 -0.29
N ASP A 44 -6.70 12.82 -0.27
CA ASP A 44 -5.83 13.84 0.32
C ASP A 44 -5.79 13.79 1.86
N ASN A 45 -6.90 13.39 2.47
CA ASN A 45 -7.07 13.31 3.93
C ASN A 45 -7.12 11.87 4.45
N SER A 46 -6.82 10.89 3.60
CA SER A 46 -6.79 9.47 3.99
C SER A 46 -5.36 9.05 4.31
N PRO A 47 -5.02 8.79 5.58
CA PRO A 47 -3.72 8.24 5.92
C PRO A 47 -3.49 6.86 5.29
N ALA A 48 -4.55 6.07 5.06
CA ALA A 48 -4.46 4.80 4.35
C ALA A 48 -3.99 5.01 2.90
N TYR A 49 -4.63 5.92 2.17
CA TYR A 49 -4.26 6.24 0.79
C TYR A 49 -2.84 6.81 0.71
N GLN A 50 -2.49 7.76 1.57
CA GLN A 50 -1.17 8.40 1.56
C GLN A 50 -0.05 7.39 1.89
N ALA A 51 -0.28 6.46 2.81
CA ALA A 51 0.67 5.39 3.12
C ALA A 51 0.88 4.45 1.92
N THR A 52 -0.21 4.01 1.27
CA THR A 52 -0.12 3.20 0.05
C THR A 52 0.62 3.95 -1.06
N LEU A 53 0.29 5.22 -1.30
CA LEU A 53 0.94 6.03 -2.32
C LEU A 53 2.44 6.23 -2.01
N LEU A 54 2.80 6.40 -0.74
CA LEU A 54 4.20 6.52 -0.31
C LEU A 54 4.99 5.24 -0.55
N ALA A 55 4.41 4.05 -0.33
CA ALA A 55 5.06 2.78 -0.64
C ALA A 55 5.34 2.63 -2.15
N LEU A 56 4.35 2.95 -2.99
CA LEU A 56 4.50 2.90 -4.46
C LEU A 56 5.56 3.89 -4.96
N LYS A 57 5.48 5.15 -4.52
CA LYS A 57 6.44 6.19 -4.90
C LYS A 57 7.85 5.91 -4.39
N SER A 58 7.99 5.33 -3.20
CA SER A 58 9.30 4.90 -2.68
C SER A 58 9.90 3.77 -3.49
N THR A 59 9.10 2.83 -3.98
CA THR A 59 9.56 1.75 -4.86
C THR A 59 10.06 2.28 -6.20
N VAL A 60 9.31 3.20 -6.82
CA VAL A 60 9.73 3.91 -8.03
C VAL A 60 11.01 4.73 -7.75
N GLY A 61 11.03 5.45 -6.64
CA GLY A 61 12.17 6.29 -6.24
C GLY A 61 13.44 5.49 -6.02
N LEU A 62 13.33 4.31 -5.41
CA LEU A 62 14.43 3.36 -5.27
C LEU A 62 14.98 2.99 -6.64
N TRP A 63 14.11 2.52 -7.55
CA TRP A 63 14.54 2.09 -8.87
C TRP A 63 15.18 3.24 -9.66
N ASN A 64 14.57 4.42 -9.68
CA ASN A 64 15.15 5.61 -10.33
C ASN A 64 16.54 5.96 -9.79
N SER A 65 16.76 5.76 -8.48
CA SER A 65 18.03 6.05 -7.83
C SER A 65 19.15 5.07 -8.20
N ILE A 66 18.83 3.80 -8.48
CA ILE A 66 19.83 2.74 -8.62
C ILE A 66 19.90 2.07 -10.00
N ALA A 67 18.84 2.16 -10.82
CA ALA A 67 18.68 1.33 -12.02
C ALA A 67 19.84 1.42 -13.00
N TYR A 68 20.35 2.63 -13.26
CA TYR A 68 21.45 2.87 -14.20
C TYR A 68 22.71 2.04 -13.88
N ALA A 69 22.93 1.76 -12.59
CA ALA A 69 24.08 1.03 -12.10
C ALA A 69 23.85 -0.49 -11.98
N VAL A 70 22.60 -0.96 -11.98
CA VAL A 70 22.33 -2.41 -11.93
C VAL A 70 22.89 -3.08 -13.18
N ILE A 71 23.64 -4.17 -12.99
CA ILE A 71 24.18 -4.97 -14.10
C ILE A 71 23.18 -6.06 -14.47
N CYS A 72 22.88 -6.15 -15.77
CA CYS A 72 21.89 -7.06 -16.32
C CYS A 72 22.33 -7.66 -17.65
N GLY A 73 21.75 -8.82 -17.98
CA GLY A 73 21.97 -9.56 -19.22
C GLY A 73 22.97 -10.69 -19.12
N GLY A 74 23.17 -11.26 -17.92
CA GLY A 74 23.89 -12.53 -17.78
C GLY A 74 23.13 -13.68 -18.46
N TYR A 75 23.83 -14.70 -18.93
CA TYR A 75 23.20 -15.85 -19.59
C TYR A 75 22.52 -16.78 -18.57
N THR A 76 21.46 -17.45 -19.01
CA THR A 76 20.74 -18.48 -18.23
C THR A 76 20.98 -19.88 -18.77
N ASP A 77 21.28 -20.02 -20.07
CA ASP A 77 21.52 -21.27 -20.78
C ASP A 77 22.98 -21.41 -21.23
N LYS A 78 23.47 -20.49 -22.08
CA LYS A 78 24.84 -20.50 -22.62
C LYS A 78 25.40 -19.09 -22.80
N PRO A 79 26.73 -18.90 -22.65
CA PRO A 79 27.37 -17.62 -22.89
C PRO A 79 27.07 -17.04 -24.27
N ASN A 80 26.68 -15.77 -24.32
CA ASN A 80 26.43 -15.04 -25.56
C ASN A 80 26.68 -13.54 -25.36
N HIS A 81 27.52 -12.95 -26.20
CA HIS A 81 27.79 -11.51 -26.18
C HIS A 81 27.28 -10.75 -27.41
N ASN A 82 26.67 -11.48 -28.35
CA ASN A 82 26.21 -10.93 -29.63
C ASN A 82 24.85 -10.25 -29.51
N THR A 83 24.10 -10.47 -28.42
CA THR A 83 22.76 -9.93 -28.25
C THR A 83 22.69 -8.95 -27.08
N THR A 84 21.97 -7.85 -27.30
CA THR A 84 21.63 -6.86 -26.28
C THR A 84 20.14 -6.57 -26.33
N GLU A 85 19.56 -6.29 -25.17
CA GLU A 85 18.15 -5.92 -25.01
C GLU A 85 18.07 -4.52 -24.41
N THR A 86 17.45 -3.61 -25.14
CA THR A 86 17.21 -2.24 -24.70
C THR A 86 15.77 -2.10 -24.20
N PHE A 87 15.63 -1.68 -22.95
CA PHE A 87 14.36 -1.36 -22.31
C PHE A 87 14.17 0.15 -22.29
N TYR A 88 13.13 0.65 -22.96
CA TYR A 88 12.83 2.08 -23.03
C TYR A 88 12.03 2.57 -21.82
N ASN A 89 12.00 3.90 -21.63
CA ASN A 89 11.40 4.58 -20.49
C ASN A 89 11.98 4.05 -19.15
N GLN A 90 13.30 3.90 -19.10
CA GLN A 90 14.07 3.40 -17.96
C GLN A 90 15.14 4.43 -17.57
N PRO A 91 15.45 4.62 -16.27
CA PRO A 91 16.33 5.71 -15.83
C PRO A 91 17.80 5.32 -15.98
N GLY A 92 18.27 5.30 -17.24
CA GLY A 92 19.64 5.05 -17.63
C GLY A 92 20.55 6.27 -17.44
N GLN A 93 21.87 6.02 -17.39
CA GLN A 93 22.83 7.10 -17.22
C GLN A 93 22.84 7.98 -18.48
N GLY A 94 22.39 9.23 -18.36
CA GLY A 94 22.29 10.17 -19.48
C GLY A 94 21.29 9.77 -20.56
N SER A 95 20.37 8.85 -20.28
CA SER A 95 19.41 8.30 -21.25
C SER A 95 18.09 7.93 -20.57
N ASP A 96 17.05 7.73 -21.38
CA ASP A 96 15.72 7.25 -20.98
C ASP A 96 15.54 5.75 -21.31
N SER A 97 16.64 5.01 -21.42
CA SER A 97 16.64 3.57 -21.66
C SER A 97 17.78 2.87 -20.92
N ILE A 98 17.61 1.58 -20.65
CA ILE A 98 18.66 0.71 -20.10
C ILE A 98 18.88 -0.45 -21.06
N THR A 99 20.14 -0.69 -21.43
CA THR A 99 20.54 -1.82 -22.27
C THR A 99 21.23 -2.88 -21.44
N CYS A 100 20.73 -4.12 -21.54
CA CYS A 100 21.24 -5.32 -20.89
C CYS A 100 21.93 -6.24 -21.90
N GLY A 101 22.94 -6.98 -21.45
CA GLY A 101 23.65 -7.98 -22.27
C GLY A 101 25.00 -7.50 -22.79
N GLY A 102 25.37 -7.90 -24.00
CA GLY A 102 26.71 -7.63 -24.55
C GLY A 102 27.76 -8.45 -23.82
N THR A 103 28.87 -7.84 -23.39
CA THR A 103 29.95 -8.56 -22.70
C THR A 103 29.49 -9.23 -21.40
N VAL A 104 28.49 -8.68 -20.71
CA VAL A 104 27.89 -9.29 -19.50
C VAL A 104 27.27 -10.65 -19.82
N GLY A 105 26.80 -10.89 -21.04
CA GLY A 105 26.21 -12.16 -21.44
C GLY A 105 27.21 -13.31 -21.58
N LEU A 106 28.52 -13.06 -21.39
CA LEU A 106 29.51 -14.12 -21.18
C LEU A 106 29.52 -14.65 -19.74
N LEU A 107 28.89 -13.94 -18.81
CA LEU A 107 28.82 -14.26 -17.38
C LEU A 107 27.44 -14.81 -17.05
N GLN A 108 27.40 -15.80 -16.15
CA GLN A 108 26.14 -16.42 -15.77
C GLN A 108 25.30 -15.45 -14.92
N ALA A 109 24.02 -15.34 -15.26
CA ALA A 109 23.05 -14.66 -14.39
C ALA A 109 22.83 -15.47 -13.12
N GLY A 110 22.52 -14.79 -12.02
CA GLY A 110 22.26 -15.46 -10.75
C GLY A 110 22.46 -14.59 -9.55
N LYS A 111 22.20 -15.17 -8.38
CA LYS A 111 22.29 -14.46 -7.10
C LYS A 111 23.70 -13.91 -6.87
N ASN A 112 23.79 -12.66 -6.44
CA ASN A 112 25.03 -11.91 -6.23
C ASN A 112 25.87 -11.64 -7.50
N SER A 113 25.30 -11.91 -8.69
CA SER A 113 25.95 -11.74 -9.99
C SER A 113 25.19 -10.70 -10.81
N HIS A 114 24.55 -11.08 -11.91
CA HIS A 114 23.82 -10.19 -12.81
C HIS A 114 22.38 -10.65 -12.92
N LEU A 115 21.45 -9.71 -13.14
CA LEU A 115 20.09 -10.08 -13.53
C LEU A 115 20.10 -10.72 -14.91
N SER A 116 19.26 -11.72 -15.13
CA SER A 116 18.96 -12.19 -16.49
C SER A 116 18.13 -11.14 -17.24
N ILE A 117 18.05 -11.27 -18.56
CA ILE A 117 17.16 -10.45 -19.39
C ILE A 117 15.71 -10.61 -18.94
N GLU A 118 15.27 -11.83 -18.63
CA GLU A 118 13.90 -12.15 -18.20
C GLU A 118 13.56 -11.51 -16.84
N GLN A 119 14.50 -11.55 -15.89
CA GLN A 119 14.34 -10.88 -14.59
C GLN A 119 14.23 -9.37 -14.77
N PHE A 120 15.07 -8.78 -15.62
CA PHE A 120 14.99 -7.34 -15.92
C PHE A 120 13.70 -6.98 -16.65
N ALA A 121 13.25 -7.81 -17.60
CA ALA A 121 11.99 -7.60 -18.32
C ALA A 121 10.78 -7.63 -17.38
N THR A 122 10.78 -8.56 -16.41
CA THR A 122 9.76 -8.66 -15.35
C THR A 122 9.74 -7.39 -14.49
N LEU A 123 10.91 -6.94 -14.03
CA LEU A 123 11.05 -5.69 -13.28
C LEU A 123 10.61 -4.48 -14.10
N ASN A 124 11.04 -4.38 -15.36
CA ASN A 124 10.65 -3.31 -16.27
C ASN A 124 9.13 -3.26 -16.44
N LYS A 125 8.47 -4.39 -16.69
CA LYS A 125 7.01 -4.44 -16.82
C LYS A 125 6.31 -3.88 -15.57
N ALA A 126 6.71 -4.34 -14.39
CA ALA A 126 6.15 -3.85 -13.13
C ALA A 126 6.38 -2.33 -12.96
N TYR A 127 7.59 -1.85 -13.26
CA TYR A 127 7.93 -0.43 -13.20
C TYR A 127 7.07 0.42 -14.15
N GLN A 128 6.92 0.01 -15.42
CA GLN A 128 6.10 0.74 -16.40
C GLN A 128 4.64 0.85 -15.96
N ILE A 129 4.07 -0.23 -15.39
CA ILE A 129 2.69 -0.23 -14.89
C ILE A 129 2.52 0.77 -13.75
N ILE A 130 3.41 0.76 -12.76
CA ILE A 130 3.34 1.70 -11.63
C ILE A 130 3.51 3.14 -12.12
N GLN A 131 4.48 3.40 -13.01
CA GLN A 131 4.72 4.74 -13.54
C GLN A 131 3.48 5.30 -14.28
N ALA A 132 2.88 4.50 -15.16
CA ALA A 132 1.67 4.89 -15.87
C ALA A 132 0.50 5.15 -14.91
N ALA A 133 0.32 4.29 -13.90
CA ALA A 133 -0.72 4.46 -12.90
C ALA A 133 -0.51 5.71 -12.03
N LEU A 134 0.72 5.99 -11.60
CA LEU A 134 1.05 7.19 -10.82
C LEU A 134 0.85 8.48 -11.63
N LYS A 135 1.14 8.45 -12.94
CA LYS A 135 0.87 9.56 -13.85
C LYS A 135 -0.64 9.78 -14.05
N GLN A 136 -1.43 8.71 -14.13
CA GLN A 136 -2.90 8.82 -14.17
C GLN A 136 -3.48 9.26 -12.81
N GLY A 137 -2.79 8.96 -11.72
CA GLY A 137 -3.25 9.08 -10.35
C GLY A 137 -3.79 7.75 -9.82
N LEU A 138 -3.35 7.37 -8.61
CA LEU A 138 -3.93 6.25 -7.87
C LEU A 138 -5.38 6.64 -7.47
N PRO A 139 -6.40 5.84 -7.77
CA PRO A 139 -7.75 6.15 -7.32
C PRO A 139 -7.92 5.88 -5.82
N ALA A 140 -9.06 6.31 -5.25
CA ALA A 140 -9.43 5.96 -3.88
C ALA A 140 -9.41 4.43 -3.66
N LEU A 141 -9.14 3.99 -2.42
CA LEU A 141 -8.95 2.58 -2.09
C LEU A 141 -10.21 1.72 -2.30
N SER A 142 -11.39 2.33 -2.32
CA SER A 142 -12.66 1.66 -2.68
C SER A 142 -12.77 1.33 -4.17
N ASN A 143 -11.99 1.99 -5.04
CA ASN A 143 -12.08 1.82 -6.47
C ASN A 143 -11.13 0.73 -6.97
N THR A 144 -11.71 -0.43 -7.28
CA THR A 144 -10.99 -1.61 -7.79
C THR A 144 -11.20 -1.85 -9.28
N LYS A 145 -11.82 -0.90 -10.00
CA LYS A 145 -12.23 -1.07 -11.40
C LYS A 145 -11.53 -0.12 -12.37
N LYS A 146 -10.84 0.89 -11.86
CA LYS A 146 -10.11 1.85 -12.70
C LYS A 146 -9.01 1.10 -13.45
N THR A 147 -8.83 1.45 -14.72
CA THR A 147 -7.78 0.88 -15.56
C THR A 147 -6.85 1.96 -16.10
N VAL A 148 -5.66 1.53 -16.48
CA VAL A 148 -4.63 2.37 -17.10
C VAL A 148 -4.05 1.63 -18.31
N GLU A 149 -3.88 2.35 -19.40
CA GLU A 149 -3.19 1.85 -20.59
C GLU A 149 -1.68 2.03 -20.41
N VAL A 150 -0.92 0.96 -20.68
CA VAL A 150 0.52 0.93 -20.47
C VAL A 150 1.18 0.46 -21.76
N THR A 151 2.09 1.27 -22.29
CA THR A 151 2.92 0.91 -23.45
C THR A 151 4.31 0.53 -22.97
N ILE A 152 4.75 -0.68 -23.30
CA ILE A 152 6.08 -1.22 -22.99
C ILE A 152 6.82 -1.40 -24.31
N LYS A 153 7.93 -0.69 -24.45
CA LYS A 153 8.78 -0.74 -25.64
C LYS A 153 10.14 -1.35 -25.29
N THR A 154 10.58 -2.30 -26.10
CA THR A 154 11.90 -2.94 -26.01
C THR A 154 12.51 -3.10 -27.41
N ALA A 155 13.83 -3.21 -27.48
CA ALA A 155 14.53 -3.51 -28.73
C ALA A 155 15.63 -4.55 -28.51
N THR A 156 15.69 -5.54 -29.39
CA THR A 156 16.75 -6.55 -29.45
C THR A 156 17.73 -6.17 -30.54
N ASN A 157 19.00 -5.98 -30.19
CA ASN A 157 20.06 -5.74 -31.16
C ASN A 157 21.00 -6.95 -31.20
N ALA A 158 21.30 -7.43 -32.41
CA ALA A 158 22.16 -8.57 -32.63
C ALA A 158 23.40 -8.18 -33.45
N GLN A 159 24.57 -8.20 -32.80
CA GLN A 159 25.87 -7.99 -33.43
C GLN A 159 26.35 -9.30 -34.09
N ASN A 160 27.00 -9.19 -35.26
CA ASN A 160 27.66 -10.30 -35.96
C ASN A 160 26.78 -11.52 -36.30
N ILE A 161 25.46 -11.38 -36.43
CA ILE A 161 24.65 -12.43 -37.07
C ILE A 161 24.82 -12.30 -38.59
N ASN A 162 25.62 -13.18 -39.16
CA ASN A 162 25.90 -13.25 -40.59
C ASN A 162 24.68 -13.87 -41.31
N VAL A 163 23.67 -13.05 -41.65
CA VAL A 163 22.44 -13.56 -42.30
C VAL A 163 22.64 -13.82 -43.79
N ASN A 164 23.64 -13.20 -44.41
CA ASN A 164 24.15 -13.52 -45.75
C ASN A 164 25.56 -12.90 -45.93
N ASN A 165 26.30 -13.33 -46.93
CA ASN A 165 27.73 -13.00 -47.17
C ASN A 165 28.04 -11.51 -47.49
N ASN A 166 27.15 -10.59 -47.13
CA ASN A 166 27.34 -9.14 -47.18
C ASN A 166 27.08 -8.55 -45.79
N ASN A 167 28.11 -7.98 -45.18
CA ASN A 167 28.20 -7.38 -43.84
C ASN A 167 27.05 -6.40 -43.47
N ASN A 168 25.87 -6.93 -43.20
CA ASN A 168 24.74 -6.16 -42.70
C ASN A 168 24.51 -6.60 -41.24
N ASN A 169 24.72 -5.68 -40.28
CA ASN A 169 24.23 -5.83 -38.91
C ASN A 169 22.79 -6.36 -38.97
N ALA A 170 22.52 -7.51 -38.33
CA ALA A 170 21.20 -8.10 -38.36
C ALA A 170 20.18 -7.14 -37.74
N ALA A 171 19.01 -7.03 -38.38
CA ALA A 171 18.00 -6.03 -38.11
C ALA A 171 17.61 -5.96 -36.61
N ASP A 172 17.72 -4.76 -36.04
CA ASP A 172 17.21 -4.45 -34.71
C ASP A 172 15.71 -4.74 -34.66
N THR A 173 15.28 -5.65 -33.79
CA THR A 173 13.86 -5.97 -33.61
C THR A 173 13.31 -5.09 -32.50
N THR A 174 12.44 -4.14 -32.84
CA THR A 174 11.73 -3.32 -31.85
C THR A 174 10.34 -3.88 -31.62
N VAL A 175 10.01 -4.14 -30.36
CA VAL A 175 8.68 -4.57 -29.91
C VAL A 175 8.06 -3.45 -29.09
N SER A 176 6.82 -3.09 -29.40
CA SER A 176 6.03 -2.14 -28.63
C SER A 176 4.67 -2.75 -28.36
N ILE A 177 4.38 -3.04 -27.10
CA ILE A 177 3.13 -3.67 -26.66
C ILE A 177 2.36 -2.65 -25.83
N THR A 178 1.12 -2.40 -26.20
CA THR A 178 0.18 -1.57 -25.42
C THR A 178 -0.93 -2.46 -24.90
N ASP A 179 -1.14 -2.44 -23.58
CA ASP A 179 -2.15 -3.26 -22.93
C ASP A 179 -2.80 -2.50 -21.77
N THR A 180 -3.95 -2.97 -21.32
CA THR A 180 -4.73 -2.35 -20.24
C THR A 180 -4.54 -3.11 -18.93
N TYR A 181 -4.16 -2.39 -17.87
CA TYR A 181 -3.94 -2.95 -16.55
C TYR A 181 -4.89 -2.32 -15.53
N ILE A 182 -5.17 -3.05 -14.45
CA ILE A 182 -5.96 -2.52 -13.32
C ILE A 182 -5.11 -1.49 -12.56
N ASN A 183 -5.64 -0.27 -12.42
CA ASN A 183 -5.09 0.79 -11.58
C ASN A 183 -5.83 0.78 -10.24
N ASP A 184 -5.52 -0.21 -9.40
CA ASP A 184 -5.96 -0.24 -8.01
C ASP A 184 -4.76 -0.47 -7.09
N ALA A 185 -4.94 -0.15 -5.80
CA ALA A 185 -3.87 -0.23 -4.83
C ALA A 185 -3.28 -1.65 -4.70
N GLN A 186 -4.13 -2.68 -4.74
CA GLN A 186 -3.70 -4.06 -4.55
C GLN A 186 -2.77 -4.51 -5.69
N ASN A 187 -3.21 -4.31 -6.94
CA ASN A 187 -2.43 -4.70 -8.11
C ASN A 187 -1.11 -3.93 -8.17
N LEU A 188 -1.13 -2.63 -7.90
CA LEU A 188 0.09 -1.81 -7.94
C LEU A 188 1.08 -2.17 -6.83
N LEU A 189 0.59 -2.52 -5.62
CA LEU A 189 1.46 -3.03 -4.55
C LEU A 189 2.06 -4.39 -4.92
N THR A 190 1.34 -5.24 -5.67
CA THR A 190 1.92 -6.47 -6.23
C THR A 190 3.03 -6.17 -7.23
N GLN A 191 2.85 -5.19 -8.13
CA GLN A 191 3.93 -4.77 -9.03
C GLN A 191 5.14 -4.22 -8.25
N ALA A 192 4.89 -3.43 -7.20
CA ALA A 192 5.96 -2.91 -6.35
C ALA A 192 6.72 -4.05 -5.65
N GLN A 193 5.98 -5.06 -5.15
CA GLN A 193 6.56 -6.27 -4.57
C GLN A 193 7.45 -7.03 -5.59
N THR A 194 7.02 -7.13 -6.85
CA THR A 194 7.82 -7.76 -7.92
C THR A 194 9.15 -7.07 -8.11
N ILE A 195 9.20 -5.73 -8.12
CA ILE A 195 10.44 -4.97 -8.27
C ILE A 195 11.37 -5.25 -7.09
N ILE A 196 10.87 -5.12 -5.86
CA ILE A 196 11.71 -5.25 -4.67
C ILE A 196 12.22 -6.69 -4.48
N ASN A 197 11.37 -7.70 -4.70
CA ASN A 197 11.78 -9.11 -4.60
C ASN A 197 12.83 -9.46 -5.65
N THR A 198 12.67 -8.96 -6.89
CA THR A 198 13.69 -9.17 -7.94
C THR A 198 15.06 -8.69 -7.48
N LEU A 199 15.12 -7.55 -6.76
CA LEU A 199 16.37 -7.02 -6.22
C LEU A 199 16.86 -7.80 -5.00
N GLN A 200 16.00 -8.10 -4.03
CA GLN A 200 16.39 -8.78 -2.79
C GLN A 200 16.78 -10.25 -3.00
N ASP A 201 16.08 -10.96 -3.87
CA ASP A 201 16.31 -12.39 -4.09
C ASP A 201 17.58 -12.63 -4.90
N ASN A 202 17.90 -11.71 -5.83
CA ASN A 202 19.02 -11.84 -6.76
C ASN A 202 20.25 -11.01 -6.38
N CYS A 203 20.11 -9.93 -5.61
CA CYS A 203 21.20 -9.07 -5.17
C CYS A 203 22.21 -8.73 -6.30
N PRO A 204 21.76 -8.15 -7.43
CA PRO A 204 22.64 -7.93 -8.57
C PRO A 204 23.82 -7.03 -8.24
N GLN A 205 24.93 -7.24 -8.93
CA GLN A 205 26.09 -6.36 -8.89
C GLN A 205 25.75 -5.00 -9.50
N LEU A 206 26.35 -3.97 -8.91
CA LEU A 206 26.29 -2.59 -9.35
C LEU A 206 27.59 -2.23 -10.05
N LYS A 207 27.50 -1.47 -11.14
CA LYS A 207 28.65 -0.97 -11.90
C LYS A 207 29.50 -0.07 -11.01
N GLY A 208 30.82 -0.27 -11.04
CA GLY A 208 31.77 0.72 -10.55
C GLY A 208 31.78 1.99 -11.41
N LYS A 209 32.25 3.09 -10.84
CA LYS A 209 32.48 4.36 -11.55
C LYS A 209 33.60 4.17 -12.58
N SER A 210 33.33 4.49 -13.84
CA SER A 210 34.36 4.44 -14.89
C SER A 210 35.46 5.48 -14.63
N SER A 211 36.73 5.10 -14.79
CA SER A 211 37.92 5.96 -14.56
C SER A 211 38.25 6.90 -15.73
N SER A 212 37.50 6.82 -16.84
CA SER A 212 37.77 7.56 -18.07
C SER A 212 37.00 8.89 -18.13
N ASN A 213 37.53 9.91 -17.44
CA ASN A 213 37.81 11.24 -18.00
C ASN A 213 38.26 12.20 -16.89
N GLY A 214 39.54 12.57 -16.94
CA GLY A 214 40.16 13.64 -16.15
C GLY A 214 39.69 15.04 -16.59
N GLY A 215 38.39 15.30 -16.54
CA GLY A 215 37.80 16.59 -16.83
C GLY A 215 36.43 16.72 -16.15
N THR A 216 36.40 17.41 -15.01
CA THR A 216 35.29 18.18 -14.40
C THR A 216 33.83 17.69 -14.39
N ASN A 217 33.46 16.53 -14.92
CA ASN A 217 32.09 16.00 -14.95
C ASN A 217 31.80 14.91 -13.91
N GLY A 218 32.70 14.71 -12.94
CA GLY A 218 32.48 13.80 -11.81
C GLY A 218 31.42 14.27 -10.80
N ALA A 219 30.72 15.38 -11.07
CA ALA A 219 29.87 16.10 -10.12
C ALA A 219 28.48 15.48 -9.87
N ASN A 220 28.00 14.57 -10.72
CA ASN A 220 26.62 14.06 -10.65
C ASN A 220 26.48 12.58 -10.29
N THR A 221 27.58 11.86 -10.04
CA THR A 221 27.51 10.46 -9.62
C THR A 221 27.13 10.38 -8.14
N PRO A 222 26.10 9.62 -7.74
CA PRO A 222 25.77 9.40 -6.35
C PRO A 222 26.96 8.88 -5.52
N SER A 223 27.07 9.35 -4.28
CA SER A 223 28.23 9.11 -3.39
C SER A 223 28.40 7.65 -2.99
N TRP A 224 27.34 6.86 -3.09
CA TRP A 224 27.35 5.43 -2.79
C TRP A 224 28.05 4.58 -3.84
N GLN A 225 28.24 5.12 -5.06
CA GLN A 225 28.88 4.40 -6.16
C GLN A 225 30.40 4.56 -6.08
N THR A 226 31.09 3.46 -5.80
CA THR A 226 32.56 3.40 -5.74
C THR A 226 33.16 3.11 -7.11
N SER A 227 34.49 3.08 -7.23
CA SER A 227 35.20 2.68 -8.46
C SER A 227 35.11 1.18 -8.76
N ALA A 228 34.77 0.35 -7.77
CA ALA A 228 34.63 -1.09 -7.92
C ALA A 228 33.15 -1.50 -8.02
N ASN A 229 32.91 -2.71 -8.52
CA ASN A 229 31.57 -3.28 -8.48
C ASN A 229 31.16 -3.56 -7.03
N GLN A 230 29.89 -3.33 -6.72
CA GLN A 230 29.34 -3.53 -5.37
C GLN A 230 28.09 -4.42 -5.45
N ASN A 231 27.91 -5.29 -4.46
CA ASN A 231 26.66 -6.05 -4.33
C ASN A 231 25.52 -5.12 -3.87
N SER A 232 24.41 -5.08 -4.61
CA SER A 232 23.29 -4.19 -4.29
C SER A 232 22.66 -4.44 -2.91
N CYS A 233 22.55 -5.68 -2.46
CA CYS A 233 22.02 -5.99 -1.13
C CYS A 233 22.98 -5.58 0.00
N SER A 234 24.29 -5.53 -0.26
CA SER A 234 25.25 -4.99 0.71
C SER A 234 25.16 -3.47 0.82
N VAL A 235 24.91 -2.78 -0.29
CA VAL A 235 24.83 -1.30 -0.30
C VAL A 235 23.47 -0.81 0.18
N PHE A 236 22.39 -1.48 -0.26
CA PHE A 236 21.01 -1.02 -0.10
C PHE A 236 20.13 -1.98 0.70
N GLY A 237 20.71 -2.91 1.47
CA GLY A 237 19.94 -3.92 2.20
C GLY A 237 18.91 -3.33 3.16
N THR A 238 19.24 -2.21 3.81
CA THR A 238 18.32 -1.48 4.70
C THR A 238 17.18 -0.85 3.92
N GLU A 239 17.48 -0.20 2.80
CA GLU A 239 16.49 0.47 1.93
C GLU A 239 15.57 -0.56 1.28
N PHE A 240 16.13 -1.68 0.83
CA PHE A 240 15.35 -2.77 0.26
C PHE A 240 14.38 -3.35 1.30
N SER A 241 14.87 -3.61 2.51
CA SER A 241 14.04 -4.13 3.61
C SER A 241 12.98 -3.12 4.02
N ALA A 242 13.33 -1.84 4.15
CA ALA A 242 12.39 -0.79 4.49
C ALA A 242 11.26 -0.66 3.46
N ILE A 243 11.58 -0.68 2.16
CA ILE A 243 10.56 -0.62 1.10
C ILE A 243 9.70 -1.89 1.08
N SER A 244 10.31 -3.07 1.28
CA SER A 244 9.54 -4.32 1.43
C SER A 244 8.56 -4.24 2.62
N ASP A 245 9.00 -3.72 3.77
CA ASP A 245 8.15 -3.54 4.95
C ASP A 245 7.02 -2.53 4.67
N MET A 246 7.31 -1.41 3.98
CA MET A 246 6.30 -0.45 3.55
C MET A 246 5.24 -1.07 2.64
N ILE A 247 5.66 -1.88 1.65
CA ILE A 247 4.74 -2.56 0.73
C ILE A 247 3.88 -3.56 1.50
N SER A 248 4.48 -4.37 2.38
CA SER A 248 3.76 -5.34 3.22
C SER A 248 2.74 -4.65 4.14
N ASN A 249 3.14 -3.58 4.82
CA ASN A 249 2.24 -2.79 5.67
C ASN A 249 1.12 -2.14 4.86
N ALA A 250 1.42 -1.62 3.66
CA ALA A 250 0.41 -1.07 2.76
C ALA A 250 -0.57 -2.14 2.26
N GLN A 251 -0.12 -3.37 1.97
CA GLN A 251 -1.02 -4.49 1.62
C GLN A 251 -1.97 -4.82 2.78
N ASN A 252 -1.47 -4.82 4.02
CA ASN A 252 -2.31 -5.01 5.20
C ASN A 252 -3.34 -3.88 5.38
N ILE A 253 -2.96 -2.62 5.07
CA ILE A 253 -3.91 -1.49 5.01
C ILE A 253 -5.02 -1.76 4.00
N ILE A 254 -4.70 -2.27 2.81
CA ILE A 254 -5.70 -2.60 1.79
C ILE A 254 -6.66 -3.70 2.27
N GLN A 255 -6.16 -4.72 2.96
CA GLN A 255 -7.01 -5.78 3.51
C GLN A 255 -7.99 -5.22 4.56
N GLU A 256 -7.52 -4.41 5.51
CA GLU A 256 -8.37 -3.81 6.53
C GLU A 256 -9.40 -2.83 5.93
N THR A 257 -9.00 -2.03 4.92
CA THR A 257 -9.92 -1.09 4.26
C THR A 257 -10.97 -1.79 3.39
N GLN A 258 -10.66 -2.92 2.76
CA GLN A 258 -11.65 -3.77 2.08
C GLN A 258 -12.70 -4.32 3.06
N GLN A 259 -12.28 -4.72 4.26
CA GLN A 259 -13.21 -5.15 5.30
C GLN A 259 -14.14 -4.01 5.74
N LEU A 260 -13.62 -2.79 5.88
CA LEU A 260 -14.41 -1.60 6.22
C LEU A 260 -15.44 -1.26 5.13
N ASN A 261 -15.07 -1.40 3.86
CA ASN A 261 -15.94 -1.06 2.73
C ASN A 261 -17.09 -2.07 2.53
N THR A 262 -16.82 -3.36 2.74
CA THR A 262 -17.79 -4.44 2.50
C THR A 262 -18.78 -4.67 3.65
N ALA A 263 -18.49 -4.12 4.84
CA ALA A 263 -19.31 -4.27 6.05
C ALA A 263 -19.72 -2.92 6.67
N PRO A 264 -20.48 -2.07 5.96
CA PRO A 264 -20.96 -0.80 6.53
C PRO A 264 -21.95 -1.06 7.68
N LEU A 265 -21.79 -0.29 8.76
CA LEU A 265 -22.65 -0.41 9.94
C LEU A 265 -24.02 0.22 9.66
N LYS A 266 -25.09 -0.48 10.08
CA LYS A 266 -26.47 0.00 9.93
C LYS A 266 -26.98 0.60 11.24
N SER A 267 -27.49 1.82 11.18
CA SER A 267 -28.10 2.49 12.32
C SER A 267 -29.40 1.82 12.76
N ILE A 268 -29.72 1.94 14.05
CA ILE A 268 -30.95 1.47 14.66
C ILE A 268 -32.10 2.38 14.20
N VAL A 269 -33.08 1.80 13.48
CA VAL A 269 -34.21 2.51 12.85
C VAL A 269 -35.37 2.79 13.81
N GLN A 270 -35.51 1.99 14.89
CA GLN A 270 -36.59 2.12 15.88
C GLN A 270 -36.01 2.18 17.30
N PRO A 271 -35.51 3.35 17.76
CA PRO A 271 -34.81 3.50 19.05
C PRO A 271 -35.66 3.09 20.26
N ASN A 272 -36.97 3.38 20.22
CA ASN A 272 -37.90 3.09 21.32
C ASN A 272 -38.19 1.58 21.47
N ASN A 273 -37.99 0.80 20.41
CA ASN A 273 -38.14 -0.66 20.41
C ASN A 273 -36.78 -1.38 20.40
N PHE A 274 -35.70 -0.67 20.73
CA PHE A 274 -34.36 -1.25 20.74
C PHE A 274 -34.16 -2.08 22.00
N ASN A 275 -34.08 -3.40 21.85
CA ASN A 275 -33.73 -4.29 22.95
C ASN A 275 -32.20 -4.50 22.99
N LEU A 276 -31.53 -3.83 23.94
CA LEU A 276 -30.09 -4.00 24.20
C LEU A 276 -29.69 -5.47 24.40
N ASN A 277 -30.57 -6.28 25.00
CA ASN A 277 -30.30 -7.68 25.35
C ASN A 277 -30.62 -8.67 24.23
N SER A 278 -30.88 -8.22 22.99
CA SER A 278 -31.15 -9.13 21.87
C SER A 278 -29.87 -9.70 21.23
N PRO A 279 -29.92 -10.89 20.58
CA PRO A 279 -28.80 -11.40 19.78
C PRO A 279 -28.36 -10.42 18.68
N ASN A 280 -29.30 -9.68 18.08
CA ASN A 280 -29.02 -8.70 17.03
C ASN A 280 -28.18 -7.51 17.57
N SER A 281 -28.43 -7.08 18.80
CA SER A 281 -27.68 -6.00 19.45
C SER A 281 -26.24 -6.42 19.75
N ILE A 282 -26.03 -7.69 20.14
CA ILE A 282 -24.70 -8.25 20.34
C ILE A 282 -23.95 -8.36 19.00
N ALA A 283 -24.61 -8.83 17.95
CA ALA A 283 -24.01 -8.90 16.60
C ALA A 283 -23.64 -7.51 16.05
N LEU A 284 -24.49 -6.50 16.29
CA LEU A 284 -24.20 -5.12 15.95
C LEU A 284 -22.98 -4.60 16.74
N ALA A 285 -22.93 -4.85 18.05
CA ALA A 285 -21.78 -4.45 18.87
C ALA A 285 -20.48 -5.15 18.42
N GLN A 286 -20.53 -6.43 18.08
CA GLN A 286 -19.38 -7.14 17.50
C GLN A 286 -18.93 -6.52 16.16
N SER A 287 -19.88 -6.12 15.31
CA SER A 287 -19.58 -5.45 14.03
C SER A 287 -18.95 -4.08 14.27
N MET A 288 -19.47 -3.29 15.23
CA MET A 288 -18.90 -2.01 15.63
C MET A 288 -17.48 -2.17 16.17
N LEU A 289 -17.26 -3.18 17.02
CA LEU A 289 -15.95 -3.50 17.59
C LEU A 289 -14.95 -3.84 16.49
N LYS A 290 -15.31 -4.73 15.56
CA LYS A 290 -14.45 -5.11 14.45
C LYS A 290 -14.13 -3.90 13.56
N ASN A 291 -15.12 -3.08 13.24
CA ASN A 291 -14.92 -1.86 12.45
C ASN A 291 -13.93 -0.90 13.14
N ALA A 292 -14.12 -0.62 14.44
CA ALA A 292 -13.22 0.24 15.20
C ALA A 292 -11.78 -0.32 15.25
N GLN A 293 -11.63 -1.63 15.43
CA GLN A 293 -10.33 -2.32 15.44
C GLN A 293 -9.62 -2.22 14.09
N SER A 294 -10.34 -2.45 12.98
CA SER A 294 -9.78 -2.29 11.63
C SER A 294 -9.31 -0.86 11.37
N GLN A 295 -10.07 0.16 11.77
CA GLN A 295 -9.64 1.55 11.62
C GLN A 295 -8.40 1.88 12.45
N ALA A 296 -8.33 1.38 13.69
CA ALA A 296 -7.14 1.56 14.53
C ALA A 296 -5.91 0.84 13.94
N ALA A 297 -6.10 -0.36 13.38
CA ALA A 297 -5.04 -1.11 12.70
C ALA A 297 -4.53 -0.37 11.47
N VAL A 298 -5.42 0.17 10.63
CA VAL A 298 -5.06 1.00 9.47
C VAL A 298 -4.22 2.21 9.89
N LEU A 299 -4.63 2.95 10.92
CA LEU A 299 -3.86 4.11 11.39
C LEU A 299 -2.49 3.70 11.94
N LYS A 300 -2.41 2.59 12.67
CA LYS A 300 -1.12 2.05 13.16
C LYS A 300 -0.20 1.69 12.01
N LEU A 301 -0.70 0.97 11.01
CA LEU A 301 0.07 0.57 9.83
C LEU A 301 0.49 1.79 9.00
N ALA A 302 -0.38 2.79 8.83
CA ALA A 302 -0.04 4.01 8.09
C ALA A 302 1.11 4.80 8.77
N ASN A 303 1.10 4.89 10.11
CA ASN A 303 2.23 5.44 10.85
C ASN A 303 3.49 4.59 10.70
N GLN A 304 3.35 3.25 10.72
CA GLN A 304 4.47 2.34 10.52
C GLN A 304 5.10 2.51 9.13
N VAL A 305 4.32 2.69 8.06
CA VAL A 305 4.83 2.97 6.71
C VAL A 305 5.68 4.27 6.69
N GLY A 306 5.23 5.32 7.38
CA GLY A 306 6.03 6.55 7.54
C GLY A 306 7.33 6.31 8.33
N SER A 307 7.27 5.51 9.40
CA SER A 307 8.45 5.11 10.16
C SER A 307 9.42 4.26 9.34
N ASP A 308 8.91 3.37 8.49
CA ASP A 308 9.72 2.54 7.62
C ASP A 308 10.40 3.38 6.54
N PHE A 309 9.70 4.38 6.00
CA PHE A 309 10.31 5.36 5.09
C PHE A 309 11.49 6.10 5.74
N ASN A 310 11.39 6.48 7.01
CA ASN A 310 12.49 7.15 7.73
C ASN A 310 13.77 6.31 7.82
N ARG A 311 13.68 4.97 7.73
CA ARG A 311 14.87 4.09 7.62
C ARG A 311 15.61 4.29 6.30
N ILE A 312 14.92 4.70 5.24
CA ILE A 312 15.50 5.06 3.94
C ILE A 312 16.10 6.47 4.01
N SER A 313 15.37 7.43 4.58
CA SER A 313 15.83 8.82 4.79
C SER A 313 16.98 8.96 5.80
N THR A 314 17.45 7.86 6.39
CA THR A 314 18.67 7.82 7.22
C THR A 314 19.77 6.97 6.61
N GLY A 315 19.46 6.25 5.53
CA GLY A 315 20.39 5.37 4.83
C GLY A 315 21.18 6.05 3.70
N VAL A 316 21.74 5.21 2.85
CA VAL A 316 22.57 5.55 1.71
C VAL A 316 21.82 6.39 0.68
N LEU A 317 20.51 6.17 0.54
CA LEU A 317 19.66 6.86 -0.45
C LEU A 317 19.02 8.15 0.05
N LYS A 318 19.25 8.57 1.30
CA LYS A 318 18.59 9.72 1.94
C LYS A 318 18.38 10.93 1.02
N ASN A 319 19.48 11.47 0.49
CA ASN A 319 19.41 12.69 -0.34
C ASN A 319 18.98 12.40 -1.78
N TYR A 320 19.06 11.13 -2.22
CA TYR A 320 18.79 10.76 -3.60
C TYR A 320 17.31 10.47 -3.82
N ILE A 321 16.69 9.68 -2.94
CA ILE A 321 15.31 9.21 -3.14
C ILE A 321 14.27 10.35 -3.06
N GLU A 322 14.58 11.41 -2.31
CA GLU A 322 13.69 12.57 -2.12
C GLU A 322 13.85 13.65 -3.21
N GLU A 323 14.91 13.58 -4.01
CA GLU A 323 15.26 14.61 -4.97
C GLU A 323 14.75 14.32 -6.40
N CYS A 324 14.66 15.39 -7.19
CA CYS A 324 14.54 15.31 -8.63
C CYS A 324 15.28 16.48 -9.31
N SER A 325 15.68 16.32 -10.58
CA SER A 325 16.25 17.44 -11.34
C SER A 325 15.16 18.47 -11.69
N ALA A 326 15.49 19.77 -11.65
CA ALA A 326 14.54 20.88 -11.76
C ALA A 326 13.60 20.88 -12.99
N ASN A 327 13.95 20.15 -14.06
CA ASN A 327 13.17 20.04 -15.30
C ASN A 327 12.55 18.64 -15.51
N ALA A 328 12.72 17.71 -14.58
CA ALA A 328 12.08 16.41 -14.64
C ALA A 328 10.75 16.48 -13.89
N SER A 329 9.65 16.23 -14.59
CA SER A 329 8.38 15.96 -13.91
C SER A 329 8.53 14.65 -13.12
N SER A 330 7.89 14.52 -11.96
CA SER A 330 7.88 13.26 -11.20
C SER A 330 7.13 12.11 -11.91
N GLU A 331 6.67 12.36 -13.13
CA GLU A 331 5.68 11.56 -13.88
C GLU A 331 6.24 11.06 -15.22
N SER A 332 7.49 11.40 -15.57
CA SER A 332 8.14 10.95 -16.81
C SER A 332 9.64 10.70 -16.62
N VAL A 333 10.13 9.55 -17.09
CA VAL A 333 11.57 9.26 -17.12
C VAL A 333 12.24 10.14 -18.18
N SER A 334 13.42 10.65 -17.86
CA SER A 334 14.26 11.44 -18.76
C SER A 334 15.73 11.07 -18.59
N SER A 335 16.58 11.60 -19.47
CA SER A 335 18.05 11.47 -19.38
C SER A 335 18.67 11.95 -18.07
N ASN A 336 17.91 12.67 -17.23
CA ASN A 336 18.36 13.30 -16.00
C ASN A 336 17.71 12.69 -14.75
N THR A 337 16.91 11.63 -14.91
CA THR A 337 16.22 10.96 -13.79
C THR A 337 17.15 10.05 -12.99
N TRP A 338 18.18 9.49 -13.61
CA TRP A 338 19.08 8.52 -12.98
C TRP A 338 19.80 9.09 -11.73
N GLY A 339 19.99 8.23 -10.73
CA GLY A 339 20.71 8.59 -9.50
C GLY A 339 19.88 9.39 -8.50
N LYS A 340 18.61 9.68 -8.81
CA LYS A 340 17.66 10.38 -7.95
C LYS A 340 16.31 9.68 -7.96
N GLY A 341 15.46 9.98 -6.98
CA GLY A 341 14.17 9.31 -6.83
C GLY A 341 13.11 9.79 -7.80
N CYS A 342 12.97 11.10 -8.03
CA CYS A 342 11.99 11.66 -8.99
C CYS A 342 10.56 11.11 -8.86
N ALA A 343 10.11 10.76 -7.66
CA ALA A 343 8.80 10.16 -7.42
C ALA A 343 7.88 11.00 -6.52
N GLY A 344 8.37 12.12 -5.98
CA GLY A 344 7.61 13.00 -5.09
C GLY A 344 7.37 12.40 -3.70
N VAL A 345 8.33 11.60 -3.18
CA VAL A 345 8.21 10.92 -1.89
C VAL A 345 8.13 11.91 -0.72
N LYS A 346 8.86 13.03 -0.77
CA LYS A 346 8.87 14.05 0.29
C LYS A 346 7.51 14.72 0.46
N GLN A 347 6.85 15.07 -0.65
CA GLN A 347 5.51 15.66 -0.65
C GLN A 347 4.47 14.65 -0.14
N THR A 348 4.63 13.38 -0.50
CA THR A 348 3.73 12.31 -0.08
C THR A 348 3.89 11.99 1.40
N LEU A 349 5.13 11.98 1.92
CA LEU A 349 5.41 11.83 3.35
C LEU A 349 4.76 12.96 4.16
N ALA A 350 4.92 14.22 3.74
CA ALA A 350 4.26 15.35 4.40
C ALA A 350 2.73 15.23 4.36
N SER A 351 2.17 14.74 3.25
CA SER A 351 0.72 14.50 3.12
C SER A 351 0.24 13.36 4.03
N LEU A 352 1.05 12.31 4.22
CA LEU A 352 0.80 11.24 5.17
C LEU A 352 0.83 11.75 6.62
N GLU A 353 1.86 12.51 7.01
CA GLU A 353 1.97 13.10 8.34
C GLU A 353 0.78 14.01 8.66
N ASN A 354 0.40 14.88 7.71
CA ASN A 354 -0.78 15.75 7.84
C ASN A 354 -2.07 14.94 7.95
N SER A 355 -2.23 13.88 7.14
CA SER A 355 -3.40 12.99 7.19
C SER A 355 -3.47 12.23 8.51
N ASN A 356 -2.35 11.73 9.02
CA ASN A 356 -2.27 11.08 10.33
C ASN A 356 -2.64 12.04 11.46
N ALA A 357 -2.11 13.27 11.44
CA ALA A 357 -2.44 14.30 12.42
C ALA A 357 -3.92 14.67 12.37
N SER A 358 -4.48 14.91 11.18
CA SER A 358 -5.90 15.21 10.99
C SER A 358 -6.79 14.05 11.47
N PHE A 359 -6.47 12.81 11.09
CA PHE A 359 -7.24 11.63 11.49
C PHE A 359 -7.13 11.33 12.99
N SER A 360 -6.02 11.68 13.65
CA SER A 360 -5.85 11.51 15.10
C SER A 360 -6.91 12.25 15.92
N SER A 361 -7.51 13.31 15.38
CA SER A 361 -8.65 14.02 16.00
C SER A 361 -9.94 13.19 16.05
N GLN A 362 -10.01 12.11 15.26
CA GLN A 362 -11.13 11.14 15.20
C GLN A 362 -10.90 9.92 16.11
N THR A 363 -9.67 9.74 16.61
CA THR A 363 -9.28 8.62 17.48
C THR A 363 -10.10 8.55 18.78
N PRO A 364 -10.41 9.67 19.48
CA PRO A 364 -11.26 9.61 20.66
C PRO A 364 -12.64 9.01 20.39
N GLN A 365 -13.24 9.29 19.24
CA GLN A 365 -14.55 8.78 18.83
C GLN A 365 -14.49 7.29 18.49
N ILE A 366 -13.42 6.84 17.82
CA ILE A 366 -13.17 5.43 17.53
C ILE A 366 -12.97 4.64 18.84
N ASN A 367 -12.16 5.17 19.76
CA ASN A 367 -11.93 4.56 21.08
C ASN A 367 -13.23 4.49 21.90
N GLN A 368 -14.05 5.54 21.89
CA GLN A 368 -15.35 5.54 22.54
C GLN A 368 -16.29 4.48 21.95
N ALA A 369 -16.34 4.36 20.62
CA ALA A 369 -17.14 3.34 19.94
C ALA A 369 -16.66 1.93 20.28
N GLN A 370 -15.35 1.73 20.35
CA GLN A 370 -14.73 0.46 20.77
C GLN A 370 -15.07 0.11 22.23
N THR A 371 -14.94 1.06 23.16
CA THR A 371 -15.31 0.85 24.58
C THR A 371 -16.78 0.51 24.70
N LEU A 372 -17.66 1.27 24.03
CA LEU A 372 -19.10 1.02 24.03
C LEU A 372 -19.43 -0.39 23.52
N ALA A 373 -18.87 -0.77 22.37
CA ALA A 373 -19.06 -2.08 21.77
C ALA A 373 -18.55 -3.22 22.68
N ASN A 374 -17.36 -3.05 23.27
CA ASN A 374 -16.79 -4.01 24.22
C ASN A 374 -17.68 -4.20 25.45
N THR A 375 -18.17 -3.11 26.05
CA THR A 375 -19.08 -3.20 27.20
C THR A 375 -20.35 -3.97 26.84
N ILE A 376 -20.96 -3.71 25.68
CA ILE A 376 -22.16 -4.44 25.25
C ILE A 376 -21.85 -5.94 25.06
N VAL A 377 -20.72 -6.28 24.44
CA VAL A 377 -20.31 -7.68 24.23
C VAL A 377 -19.99 -8.38 25.56
N GLN A 378 -19.29 -7.72 26.49
CA GLN A 378 -18.90 -8.32 27.77
C GLN A 378 -20.11 -8.50 28.69
N GLU A 379 -20.87 -7.44 28.95
CA GLU A 379 -21.99 -7.44 29.90
C GLU A 379 -23.17 -8.31 29.42
N LEU A 380 -23.41 -8.36 28.10
CA LEU A 380 -24.58 -9.06 27.55
C LEU A 380 -24.24 -10.40 26.90
N GLY A 381 -23.00 -10.61 26.49
CA GLY A 381 -22.52 -11.88 25.95
C GLY A 381 -22.20 -12.92 27.04
N HIS A 382 -21.79 -12.47 28.23
CA HIS A 382 -21.46 -13.36 29.37
C HIS A 382 -22.59 -13.49 30.38
N ASN A 383 -23.78 -12.96 30.08
CA ASN A 383 -24.88 -12.92 31.03
C ASN A 383 -25.37 -14.36 31.36
N PRO A 384 -25.15 -14.88 32.59
CA PRO A 384 -25.44 -16.26 32.93
C PRO A 384 -26.95 -16.58 32.83
N PHE A 385 -27.81 -15.57 32.97
CA PHE A 385 -29.27 -15.68 32.85
C PHE A 385 -29.78 -15.93 31.42
N LYS A 386 -28.91 -15.92 30.41
CA LYS A 386 -29.22 -16.45 29.06
C LYS A 386 -28.81 -17.92 28.90
N ARG A 387 -27.79 -18.40 29.61
CA ARG A 387 -27.35 -19.81 29.56
C ARG A 387 -28.28 -20.72 30.36
N VAL A 388 -28.81 -20.23 31.47
CA VAL A 388 -29.97 -20.82 32.15
C VAL A 388 -31.20 -20.12 31.57
N GLY A 389 -31.97 -20.77 30.70
CA GLY A 389 -33.11 -20.20 29.97
C GLY A 389 -34.27 -19.70 30.85
N ILE A 390 -34.03 -18.66 31.65
CA ILE A 390 -34.97 -18.10 32.64
C ILE A 390 -35.64 -16.82 32.13
N ILE A 391 -35.19 -16.25 31.01
CA ILE A 391 -35.86 -15.10 30.39
C ILE A 391 -36.33 -15.49 28.99
N SER A 392 -37.36 -16.33 28.94
CA SER A 392 -38.29 -16.31 27.80
C SER A 392 -39.00 -14.96 27.87
N SER A 393 -38.76 -14.09 26.89
CA SER A 393 -39.62 -12.92 26.69
C SER A 393 -40.99 -13.41 26.24
N GLN A 394 -41.82 -13.84 27.20
CA GLN A 394 -43.26 -13.78 26.99
C GLN A 394 -43.62 -12.30 27.03
N THR A 395 -43.99 -11.79 25.86
CA THR A 395 -44.83 -10.60 25.72
C THR A 395 -46.01 -10.72 26.67
N ASN A 396 -45.92 -10.07 27.82
CA ASN A 396 -47.03 -9.94 28.74
C ASN A 396 -47.93 -8.83 28.19
N ASN A 397 -48.74 -9.18 27.19
CA ASN A 397 -49.92 -8.39 26.87
C ASN A 397 -50.82 -8.44 28.10
N GLY A 398 -50.98 -7.29 28.77
CA GLY A 398 -51.84 -7.15 29.93
C GLY A 398 -53.25 -7.63 29.62
N ALA A 399 -53.60 -8.80 30.15
CA ALA A 399 -54.96 -9.22 30.41
C ALA A 399 -55.07 -9.44 31.92
N MET A 400 -55.43 -8.39 32.65
CA MET A 400 -55.95 -8.52 34.01
C MET A 400 -57.22 -9.36 33.95
N ASN A 401 -57.16 -10.61 34.38
CA ASN A 401 -58.37 -11.33 34.80
C ASN A 401 -58.46 -11.23 36.33
N GLY A 402 -59.34 -10.35 36.79
CA GLY A 402 -59.77 -10.28 38.18
C GLY A 402 -60.61 -11.50 38.52
N LEU A 403 -60.11 -12.33 39.44
CA LEU A 403 -60.91 -13.32 40.15
C LEU A 403 -61.61 -12.60 41.31
N GLY A 404 -62.83 -12.12 41.04
CA GLY A 404 -63.76 -11.65 42.06
C GLY A 404 -64.48 -12.83 42.71
N VAL A 405 -64.30 -12.99 44.02
CA VAL A 405 -65.11 -13.86 44.88
C VAL A 405 -66.48 -13.22 45.06
N GLN A 406 -67.56 -13.91 44.67
CA GLN A 406 -68.93 -13.49 44.94
C GLN A 406 -69.53 -14.42 45.99
N VAL A 407 -69.85 -13.83 47.14
CA VAL A 407 -70.64 -14.44 48.22
C VAL A 407 -72.09 -14.03 47.98
N GLY A 408 -72.99 -15.01 47.94
CA GLY A 408 -74.44 -14.85 47.80
C GLY A 408 -75.14 -16.16 48.02
#